data_AF-A0A1E9PH86-F1
#
_entry.id   AF-A0A1E9PH86-F1
#
_cell.length_a   1.000
_cell.length_b   1.000
_cell.length_c   1.000
_cell.angle_alpha   90.00
_cell.angle_beta   90.00
_cell.angle_gamma   90.00
#
_symmetry.space_group_name_H-M   'P 1'
#
loop_
_entity.id
_entity.type
_entity.pdbx_description
1 polymer ?
#
loop_
_entity_poly.entity_id
_entity_poly.type
_entity_poly.pdbx_seq_one_letter_code
_entity_poly.pdbx_strand_id
1 'polypeptide(L)'
;MESKNIYDYFNCDSQEELYSKIKAKDPAVNKLYEFYNDYQTEIQTGKFGRAADYANDMLKQKLIPPENTFTVVSVNSKNQPIKYTNYSMAADFKEVFEKSYIGSTARFLYFSGNNRPREQSLIDRNIALAEEAFEKFYGIRSLDYIQVNKDGQFYSKWQQQFVNTERAKASDFAKENSEVYTQPVTLQQEIENLPEFSKYYANKELEGKNVIYDKSEVEHLLQVGYSDLPKEHNCAIKYDQDYNIQEVEVLSIGLVNISLSSPAVNVKNVPQKDKGGAILFHNHPSGHSKPSGEDIENSARNYVGFKMLDKELFDVYVVGKDKVYSFANDGYSLNKAFKQMKINQYEVEEQLNEEFMQEFTVNTNEFEFSDSTENYEQMALFEKQMQYYYDDEYEI
;
A
#
# COMPACT_ATOMS: atom_id res chain seq x y z
N MET A 1 -18.82 13.66 -14.89
CA MET A 1 -19.82 12.81 -15.59
C MET A 1 -20.84 12.33 -14.55
N GLU A 2 -21.98 11.75 -14.94
CA GLU A 2 -22.78 10.99 -13.96
C GLU A 2 -21.90 9.84 -13.45
N SER A 3 -21.71 9.76 -12.13
CA SER A 3 -21.02 8.66 -11.48
C SER A 3 -21.76 7.37 -11.83
N LYS A 4 -21.04 6.40 -12.39
CA LYS A 4 -21.58 5.06 -12.60
C LYS A 4 -21.23 4.20 -11.40
N ASN A 5 -22.18 3.42 -10.91
CA ASN A 5 -21.89 2.36 -9.96
C ASN A 5 -20.88 1.37 -10.58
N ILE A 6 -19.98 0.79 -9.79
CA ILE A 6 -19.01 -0.20 -10.28
C ILE A 6 -19.67 -1.37 -11.01
N TYR A 7 -20.84 -1.80 -10.55
CA TYR A 7 -21.58 -2.89 -11.18
C TYR A 7 -22.09 -2.47 -12.57
N ASP A 8 -22.67 -1.26 -12.68
CA ASP A 8 -23.09 -0.70 -13.97
C ASP A 8 -21.90 -0.48 -14.92
N TYR A 9 -20.74 -0.11 -14.38
CA TYR A 9 -19.52 0.10 -15.17
C TYR A 9 -19.07 -1.20 -15.85
N PHE A 10 -19.19 -2.33 -15.16
CA PHE A 10 -18.79 -3.66 -15.64
C PHE A 10 -19.96 -4.52 -16.14
N ASN A 11 -21.14 -3.93 -16.34
CA ASN A 11 -22.38 -4.63 -16.71
C ASN A 11 -22.65 -5.85 -15.83
N CYS A 12 -22.66 -5.65 -14.51
CA CYS A 12 -22.99 -6.67 -13.51
C CYS A 12 -24.22 -6.22 -12.71
N ASP A 13 -25.06 -7.17 -12.32
CA ASP A 13 -26.26 -6.93 -11.51
C ASP A 13 -25.95 -6.97 -10.00
N SER A 14 -24.81 -7.57 -9.61
CA SER A 14 -24.39 -7.65 -8.20
C SER A 14 -22.87 -7.73 -8.01
N GLN A 15 -22.42 -7.57 -6.76
CA GLN A 15 -21.03 -7.77 -6.37
C GLN A 15 -20.58 -9.23 -6.54
N GLU A 16 -21.47 -10.21 -6.34
CA GLU A 16 -21.17 -11.63 -6.52
C GLU A 16 -20.94 -11.97 -7.98
N GLU A 17 -21.72 -11.36 -8.88
CA GLU A 17 -21.52 -11.51 -10.33
C GLU A 17 -20.19 -10.86 -10.75
N LEU A 18 -19.91 -9.65 -10.28
CA LEU A 18 -18.66 -8.95 -10.57
C LEU A 18 -17.46 -9.77 -10.07
N TYR A 19 -17.52 -10.30 -8.85
CA TYR A 19 -16.50 -11.19 -8.30
C TYR A 19 -16.34 -12.47 -9.12
N SER A 20 -17.44 -13.11 -9.52
CA SER A 20 -17.41 -14.32 -10.35
C SER A 20 -16.73 -14.05 -11.70
N LYS A 21 -16.99 -12.90 -12.32
CA LYS A 21 -16.29 -12.46 -13.55
C LYS A 21 -14.79 -12.26 -13.32
N ILE A 22 -14.38 -11.72 -12.17
CA ILE A 22 -12.96 -11.61 -11.80
C ILE A 22 -12.32 -12.99 -11.70
N LYS A 23 -12.94 -13.93 -10.98
CA LYS A 23 -12.41 -15.30 -10.83
C LYS A 23 -12.35 -16.04 -12.15
N ALA A 24 -13.30 -15.79 -13.06
CA ALA A 24 -13.31 -16.35 -14.40
C ALA A 24 -12.30 -15.68 -15.37
N LYS A 25 -11.60 -14.61 -14.94
CA LYS A 25 -10.74 -13.77 -15.79
C LYS A 25 -11.48 -13.27 -17.04
N ASP A 26 -12.73 -12.86 -16.85
CA ASP A 26 -13.57 -12.36 -17.94
C ASP A 26 -12.94 -11.07 -18.54
N PRO A 27 -12.75 -10.99 -19.87
CA PRO A 27 -12.20 -9.80 -20.51
C PRO A 27 -12.93 -8.49 -20.18
N ALA A 28 -14.24 -8.55 -19.86
CA ALA A 28 -15.05 -7.40 -19.49
C ALA A 28 -14.55 -6.71 -18.20
N VAL A 29 -13.90 -7.45 -17.30
CA VAL A 29 -13.38 -6.93 -16.02
C VAL A 29 -11.86 -6.80 -16.01
N ASN A 30 -11.19 -6.89 -17.16
CA ASN A 30 -9.73 -6.78 -17.25
C ASN A 30 -9.17 -5.49 -16.63
N LYS A 31 -9.89 -4.36 -16.75
CA LYS A 31 -9.49 -3.10 -16.10
C LYS A 31 -9.47 -3.20 -14.57
N LEU A 32 -10.36 -4.01 -13.99
CA LEU A 32 -10.42 -4.25 -12.56
C LEU A 32 -9.35 -5.26 -12.10
N TYR A 33 -9.01 -6.22 -12.97
CA TYR A 33 -7.86 -7.11 -12.79
C TYR A 33 -6.55 -6.33 -12.81
N GLU A 34 -6.35 -5.45 -13.81
CA GLU A 34 -5.22 -4.52 -13.87
C GLU A 34 -5.19 -3.66 -12.61
N PHE A 35 -6.31 -3.06 -12.19
CA PHE A 35 -6.40 -2.29 -10.95
C PHE A 35 -5.91 -3.04 -9.69
N TYR A 36 -6.40 -4.26 -9.45
CA TYR A 36 -5.98 -5.04 -8.29
C TYR A 36 -4.55 -5.57 -8.44
N ASN A 37 -4.12 -5.95 -9.65
CA ASN A 37 -2.76 -6.41 -9.87
C ASN A 37 -1.73 -5.29 -9.85
N ASP A 38 -2.10 -4.08 -10.25
CA ASP A 38 -1.24 -2.90 -10.14
C ASP A 38 -1.02 -2.56 -8.66
N TYR A 39 -2.04 -2.83 -7.83
CA TYR A 39 -1.89 -2.86 -6.37
C TYR A 39 -0.97 -4.02 -5.93
N GLN A 40 -1.03 -5.18 -6.59
CA GLN A 40 -0.16 -6.36 -6.35
C GLN A 40 1.27 -6.20 -6.89
N THR A 41 1.55 -5.27 -7.81
CA THR A 41 2.91 -5.12 -8.33
C THR A 41 3.83 -4.58 -7.24
N GLU A 42 4.67 -5.52 -6.82
CA GLU A 42 5.51 -5.60 -5.66
C GLU A 42 6.35 -4.37 -5.33
N ILE A 43 6.68 -4.32 -4.04
CA ILE A 43 7.99 -4.00 -3.48
C ILE A 43 9.10 -3.95 -4.54
N GLN A 44 9.27 -2.79 -5.16
CA GLN A 44 10.59 -2.30 -5.51
C GLN A 44 10.84 -1.10 -4.63
N THR A 45 11.89 -1.15 -3.83
CA THR A 45 12.55 0.03 -3.29
C THR A 45 12.85 0.94 -4.48
N GLY A 46 11.97 1.92 -4.70
CA GLY A 46 12.01 2.72 -5.92
C GLY A 46 13.31 3.51 -6.00
N LYS A 47 13.92 3.53 -7.19
CA LYS A 47 15.00 4.45 -7.62
C LYS A 47 14.71 5.95 -7.41
N PHE A 48 13.58 6.32 -6.81
CA PHE A 48 13.11 7.68 -6.59
C PHE A 48 13.14 8.01 -5.10
N GLY A 49 14.15 8.74 -4.68
CA GLY A 49 14.27 9.26 -3.31
C GLY A 49 14.98 10.60 -3.24
N ARG A 50 15.67 11.00 -4.31
CA ARG A 50 16.38 12.27 -4.44
C ARG A 50 15.71 13.10 -5.52
N ALA A 51 15.81 14.42 -5.40
CA ALA A 51 15.35 15.35 -6.42
C ALA A 51 15.94 15.07 -7.83
N ALA A 52 17.16 14.53 -7.87
CA ALA A 52 17.83 14.09 -9.09
C ALA A 52 17.02 13.04 -9.87
N ASP A 53 16.40 12.10 -9.15
CA ASP A 53 15.70 10.97 -9.76
C ASP A 53 14.46 11.48 -10.51
N TYR A 54 13.73 12.43 -9.93
CA TYR A 54 12.59 13.10 -10.57
C TYR A 54 12.99 14.01 -11.74
N ALA A 55 14.10 14.75 -11.61
CA ALA A 55 14.61 15.58 -12.70
C ALA A 55 14.94 14.73 -13.94
N ASN A 56 15.57 13.57 -13.73
CA ASN A 56 15.90 12.64 -14.81
C ASN A 56 14.64 12.00 -15.43
N ASP A 57 13.61 11.69 -14.63
CA ASP A 57 12.37 11.16 -15.17
C ASP A 57 11.60 12.21 -15.99
N MET A 58 11.57 13.48 -15.55
CA MET A 58 10.98 14.57 -16.34
C MET A 58 11.63 14.71 -17.73
N LEU A 59 12.96 14.56 -17.82
CA LEU A 59 13.66 14.53 -19.10
C LEU A 59 13.25 13.33 -19.96
N LYS A 60 13.23 12.13 -19.35
CA LYS A 60 12.86 10.88 -20.02
C LYS A 60 11.43 10.92 -20.58
N GLN A 61 10.49 11.44 -19.80
CA GLN A 61 9.08 11.57 -20.18
C GLN A 61 8.81 12.78 -21.09
N LYS A 62 9.77 13.69 -21.24
CA LYS A 62 9.65 14.95 -21.99
C LYS A 62 8.55 15.85 -21.43
N LEU A 63 8.60 16.06 -20.12
CA LEU A 63 7.57 16.79 -19.36
C LEU A 63 8.07 18.07 -18.72
N ILE A 64 9.21 18.61 -19.17
CA ILE A 64 9.75 19.86 -18.65
C ILE A 64 8.72 20.98 -18.82
N PRO A 65 8.38 21.74 -17.76
CA PRO A 65 7.35 22.77 -17.87
C PRO A 65 7.82 23.88 -18.84
N PRO A 66 7.02 24.21 -19.87
CA PRO A 66 7.25 25.41 -20.69
C PRO A 66 7.27 26.71 -19.88
N GLU A 67 7.69 27.80 -20.52
CA GLU A 67 7.55 29.14 -19.94
C GLU A 67 6.09 29.41 -19.54
N ASN A 68 5.92 30.08 -18.40
CA ASN A 68 4.66 30.42 -17.77
C ASN A 68 3.81 29.20 -17.38
N THR A 69 4.44 28.05 -17.16
CA THR A 69 3.77 26.85 -16.66
C THR A 69 4.51 26.25 -15.46
N PHE A 70 3.81 25.39 -14.75
CA PHE A 70 4.37 24.51 -13.73
C PHE A 70 3.76 23.13 -13.84
N THR A 71 4.47 22.11 -13.36
CA THR A 71 4.00 20.73 -13.35
C THR A 71 3.87 20.25 -11.92
N VAL A 72 2.74 19.64 -11.58
CA VAL A 72 2.55 18.90 -10.34
C VAL A 72 2.75 17.43 -10.63
N VAL A 73 3.64 16.80 -9.87
CA VAL A 73 3.90 15.37 -9.90
C VAL A 73 3.26 14.73 -8.67
N SER A 74 2.30 13.87 -8.90
CA SER A 74 1.72 13.03 -7.85
C SER A 74 2.54 11.78 -7.71
N VAL A 75 3.00 11.46 -6.50
CA VAL A 75 3.78 10.26 -6.24
C VAL A 75 3.10 9.36 -5.21
N ASN A 76 3.31 8.06 -5.35
CA ASN A 76 2.79 7.07 -4.40
C ASN A 76 3.63 7.06 -3.10
N SER A 77 3.22 6.22 -2.16
CA SER A 77 3.89 6.02 -0.87
C SER A 77 5.37 5.62 -0.98
N LYS A 78 5.71 4.92 -2.07
CA LYS A 78 7.07 4.50 -2.46
C LYS A 78 7.82 5.57 -3.28
N ASN A 79 7.34 6.82 -3.30
CA ASN A 79 7.94 7.95 -4.02
C ASN A 79 8.01 7.78 -5.55
N GLN A 80 7.26 6.84 -6.13
CA GLN A 80 7.22 6.66 -7.57
C GLN A 80 6.20 7.62 -8.20
N PRO A 81 6.53 8.31 -9.31
CA PRO A 81 5.57 9.12 -10.05
C PRO A 81 4.36 8.29 -10.52
N ILE A 82 3.16 8.80 -10.27
CA ILE A 82 1.88 8.24 -10.72
C ILE A 82 1.32 9.09 -11.87
N LYS A 83 1.26 10.42 -11.65
CA LYS A 83 0.66 11.39 -12.56
C LYS A 83 1.50 12.66 -12.63
N TYR A 84 1.69 13.15 -13.84
CA TYR A 84 2.22 14.47 -14.15
C TYR A 84 1.10 15.33 -14.71
N THR A 85 0.85 16.49 -14.11
CA THR A 85 -0.12 17.45 -14.63
C THR A 85 0.55 18.79 -14.84
N ASN A 86 0.63 19.23 -16.10
CA ASN A 86 1.12 20.55 -16.43
C ASN A 86 -0.01 21.58 -16.35
N TYR A 87 0.27 22.71 -15.71
CA TYR A 87 -0.67 23.81 -15.52
C TYR A 87 -0.08 25.10 -16.06
N SER A 88 -0.92 25.89 -16.71
CA SER A 88 -0.60 27.30 -16.97
C SER A 88 -0.44 28.06 -15.65
N MET A 89 0.37 29.13 -15.62
CA MET A 89 0.49 30.01 -14.46
C MET A 89 -0.84 30.67 -14.05
N ALA A 90 -1.80 30.71 -14.98
CA ALA A 90 -3.14 31.24 -14.76
C ALA A 90 -4.13 30.20 -14.19
N ALA A 91 -3.72 28.93 -14.06
CA ALA A 91 -4.57 27.88 -13.49
C ALA A 91 -5.04 28.28 -12.10
N ASP A 92 -6.35 28.18 -11.87
CA ASP A 92 -6.91 28.49 -10.57
C ASP A 92 -6.64 27.37 -9.57
N PHE A 93 -6.69 27.72 -8.28
CA PHE A 93 -6.42 26.79 -7.20
C PHE A 93 -7.33 25.56 -7.23
N LYS A 94 -8.61 25.73 -7.59
CA LYS A 94 -9.59 24.65 -7.57
C LYS A 94 -9.23 23.61 -8.62
N GLU A 95 -8.87 24.05 -9.82
CA GLU A 95 -8.40 23.18 -10.89
C GLU A 95 -7.17 22.37 -10.47
N VAL A 96 -6.15 23.04 -9.90
CA VAL A 96 -4.92 22.38 -9.44
C VAL A 96 -5.22 21.35 -8.35
N PHE A 97 -6.10 21.69 -7.40
CA PHE A 97 -6.48 20.82 -6.30
C PHE A 97 -7.23 19.57 -6.79
N GLU A 98 -8.23 19.75 -7.65
CA GLU A 98 -9.09 18.67 -8.16
C GLU A 98 -8.35 17.73 -9.12
N LYS A 99 -7.53 18.28 -10.03
CA LYS A 99 -6.87 17.49 -11.08
C LYS A 99 -5.56 16.84 -10.64
N SER A 100 -4.87 17.41 -9.66
CA SER A 100 -3.60 16.83 -9.18
C SER A 100 -3.83 15.70 -8.19
N TYR A 101 -4.85 15.79 -7.33
CA TYR A 101 -5.10 14.72 -6.38
C TYR A 101 -5.71 13.49 -7.06
N ILE A 102 -5.06 12.35 -6.85
CA ILE A 102 -5.59 11.03 -7.13
C ILE A 102 -5.47 10.22 -5.82
N GLY A 103 -6.38 9.29 -5.57
CA GLY A 103 -6.48 8.66 -4.24
C GLY A 103 -5.22 7.91 -3.79
N SER A 104 -4.38 7.48 -4.74
CA SER A 104 -3.06 6.87 -4.50
C SER A 104 -1.92 7.87 -4.26
N THR A 105 -2.17 9.18 -4.34
CA THR A 105 -1.16 10.20 -4.06
C THR A 105 -0.82 10.22 -2.58
N ALA A 106 0.44 9.91 -2.26
CA ALA A 106 0.97 10.05 -0.91
C ALA A 106 1.74 11.36 -0.71
N ARG A 107 2.35 11.90 -1.77
CA ARG A 107 3.14 13.15 -1.75
C ARG A 107 3.07 13.85 -3.10
N PHE A 108 3.44 15.13 -3.12
CA PHE A 108 3.57 15.92 -4.35
C PHE A 108 5.02 16.34 -4.61
N LEU A 109 5.37 16.56 -5.89
CA LEU A 109 6.56 17.31 -6.30
C LEU A 109 6.13 18.41 -7.26
N TYR A 110 6.79 19.55 -7.21
CA TYR A 110 6.51 20.65 -8.14
C TYR A 110 7.70 20.91 -9.05
N PHE A 111 7.43 21.19 -10.32
CA PHE A 111 8.41 21.69 -11.26
C PHE A 111 7.96 23.01 -11.87
N SER A 112 8.88 23.95 -12.06
CA SER A 112 8.61 25.14 -12.89
C SER A 112 9.70 25.34 -13.93
N GLY A 113 9.32 25.90 -15.07
CA GLY A 113 10.26 26.25 -16.13
C GLY A 113 11.10 27.49 -15.82
N ASN A 114 11.84 27.94 -16.82
CA ASN A 114 12.61 29.18 -16.76
C ASN A 114 11.68 30.37 -16.99
N ASN A 115 11.06 30.86 -15.92
CA ASN A 115 10.13 31.98 -16.00
C ASN A 115 10.81 33.31 -15.74
N ARG A 116 10.21 34.38 -16.29
CA ARG A 116 10.54 35.75 -15.89
C ARG A 116 10.20 35.96 -14.40
N PRO A 117 10.89 36.88 -13.69
CA PRO A 117 10.74 36.99 -12.23
C PRO A 117 9.31 37.22 -11.73
N ARG A 118 8.52 38.02 -12.44
CA ARG A 118 7.14 38.33 -12.04
C ARG A 118 6.23 37.11 -12.17
N GLU A 119 6.36 36.38 -13.28
CA GLU A 119 5.63 35.17 -13.60
C GLU A 119 6.05 34.03 -12.66
N GLN A 120 7.34 33.95 -12.34
CA GLN A 120 7.85 33.02 -11.33
C GLN A 120 7.23 33.27 -9.95
N SER A 121 7.14 34.53 -9.51
CA SER A 121 6.51 34.86 -8.22
C SER A 121 5.02 34.47 -8.16
N LEU A 122 4.31 34.50 -9.30
CA LEU A 122 2.92 34.04 -9.36
C LEU A 122 2.83 32.51 -9.25
N ILE A 123 3.71 31.78 -9.95
CA ILE A 123 3.81 30.33 -9.85
C ILE A 123 4.18 29.90 -8.42
N ASP A 124 5.18 30.54 -7.82
CA ASP A 124 5.61 30.27 -6.43
C ASP A 124 4.44 30.42 -5.46
N ARG A 125 3.62 31.47 -5.63
CA ARG A 125 2.42 31.70 -4.82
C ARG A 125 1.37 30.61 -5.03
N ASN A 126 1.10 30.22 -6.27
CA ASN A 126 0.11 29.20 -6.58
C ASN A 126 0.53 27.82 -6.05
N ILE A 127 1.80 27.48 -6.17
CA ILE A 127 2.38 26.26 -5.59
C ILE A 127 2.20 26.29 -4.07
N ALA A 128 2.62 27.37 -3.39
CA ALA A 128 2.49 27.47 -1.94
C ALA A 128 1.03 27.31 -1.43
N LEU A 129 0.06 27.87 -2.16
CA LEU A 129 -1.36 27.68 -1.84
C LEU A 129 -1.83 26.23 -2.04
N ALA A 130 -1.36 25.57 -3.10
CA ALA A 130 -1.64 24.16 -3.35
C ALA A 130 -1.03 23.27 -2.25
N GLU A 131 0.23 23.51 -1.87
CA GLU A 131 0.91 22.80 -0.79
C GLU A 131 0.16 22.92 0.54
N GLU A 132 -0.19 24.15 0.94
CA GLU A 132 -0.93 24.42 2.17
C GLU A 132 -2.28 23.69 2.17
N ALA A 133 -2.99 23.70 1.04
CA ALA A 133 -4.27 23.04 0.94
C ALA A 133 -4.15 21.50 0.97
N PHE A 134 -3.23 20.92 0.21
CA PHE A 134 -3.05 19.46 0.21
C PHE A 134 -2.62 18.95 1.59
N GLU A 135 -1.77 19.68 2.30
CA GLU A 135 -1.40 19.35 3.68
C GLU A 135 -2.61 19.48 4.63
N LYS A 136 -3.38 20.56 4.52
CA LYS A 136 -4.51 20.82 5.42
C LYS A 136 -5.70 19.88 5.20
N PHE A 137 -6.04 19.58 3.95
CA PHE A 137 -7.23 18.79 3.61
C PHE A 137 -6.95 17.29 3.59
N TYR A 138 -5.78 16.86 3.10
CA TYR A 138 -5.45 15.44 2.96
C TYR A 138 -4.27 14.98 3.81
N GLY A 139 -3.58 15.87 4.53
CA GLY A 139 -2.37 15.52 5.27
C GLY A 139 -1.15 15.27 4.37
N ILE A 140 -1.26 15.61 3.08
CA ILE A 140 -0.25 15.28 2.06
C ILE A 140 0.78 16.42 1.97
N ARG A 141 2.04 16.08 2.17
CA ARG A 141 3.17 17.01 2.04
C ARG A 141 3.86 16.87 0.68
N SER A 142 4.47 17.96 0.23
CA SER A 142 5.37 17.89 -0.92
C SER A 142 6.74 17.34 -0.52
N LEU A 143 7.44 16.78 -1.50
CA LEU A 143 8.80 16.27 -1.38
C LEU A 143 9.85 17.31 -1.75
N ASP A 144 9.56 18.14 -2.76
CA ASP A 144 10.45 19.18 -3.26
C ASP A 144 9.69 20.12 -4.22
N TYR A 145 10.33 21.25 -4.48
CA TYR A 145 10.01 22.15 -5.57
C TYR A 145 11.27 22.41 -6.41
N ILE A 146 11.29 21.94 -7.66
CA ILE A 146 12.45 21.98 -8.55
C ILE A 146 12.22 22.99 -9.69
N GLN A 147 13.12 23.95 -9.85
CA GLN A 147 13.07 24.93 -10.93
C GLN A 147 14.09 24.59 -12.02
N VAL A 148 13.67 24.67 -13.29
CA VAL A 148 14.56 24.57 -14.44
C VAL A 148 15.00 25.98 -14.86
N ASN A 149 16.31 26.23 -14.91
CA ASN A 149 16.84 27.52 -15.31
C ASN A 149 17.00 27.65 -16.85
N LYS A 150 17.36 28.84 -17.32
CA LYS A 150 17.60 29.14 -18.75
C LYS A 150 18.63 28.22 -19.43
N ASP A 151 19.54 27.65 -18.65
CA ASP A 151 20.63 26.78 -19.12
C ASP A 151 20.20 25.30 -19.11
N GLY A 152 18.93 25.03 -18.82
CA GLY A 152 18.32 23.69 -18.73
C GLY A 152 18.67 22.93 -17.45
N GLN A 153 19.26 23.57 -16.45
CA GLN A 153 19.68 22.92 -15.20
C GLN A 153 18.56 22.92 -14.17
N PHE A 154 18.47 21.83 -13.41
CA PHE A 154 17.47 21.64 -12.37
C PHE A 154 18.02 22.06 -11.01
N TYR A 155 17.29 22.96 -10.34
CA TYR A 155 17.63 23.48 -9.02
C TYR A 155 16.51 23.18 -8.03
N SER A 156 16.80 22.38 -7.00
CA SER A 156 15.87 22.18 -5.89
C SER A 156 15.84 23.43 -5.02
N LYS A 157 14.64 24.01 -4.84
CA LYS A 157 14.41 25.16 -3.97
C LYS A 157 14.56 24.79 -2.51
N TRP A 158 14.19 23.57 -2.14
CA TRP A 158 14.19 23.13 -0.74
C TRP A 158 15.59 22.72 -0.29
N GLN A 159 16.31 21.96 -1.13
CA GLN A 159 17.68 21.55 -0.85
C GLN A 159 18.71 22.62 -1.20
N GLN A 160 18.29 23.67 -1.90
CA GLN A 160 19.11 24.81 -2.31
C GLN A 160 20.33 24.44 -3.16
N GLN A 161 20.20 23.39 -3.99
CA GLN A 161 21.28 22.87 -4.82
C GLN A 161 20.80 22.45 -6.20
N PHE A 162 21.74 22.36 -7.15
CA PHE A 162 21.50 21.74 -8.45
C PHE A 162 21.43 20.22 -8.27
N VAL A 163 20.44 19.58 -8.90
CA VAL A 163 20.08 18.19 -8.57
C VAL A 163 20.47 17.17 -9.62
N ASN A 164 20.81 17.58 -10.84
CA ASN A 164 21.33 16.65 -11.85
C ASN A 164 22.46 17.28 -12.70
N THR A 165 23.11 16.43 -13.50
CA THR A 165 24.15 16.83 -14.45
C THR A 165 23.59 17.03 -15.87
N GLU A 166 22.47 16.39 -16.21
CA GLU A 166 21.83 16.48 -17.53
C GLU A 166 20.96 17.73 -17.67
N ARG A 167 21.00 18.37 -18.84
CA ARG A 167 20.27 19.61 -19.09
C ARG A 167 19.05 19.38 -19.98
N ALA A 168 17.94 20.03 -19.65
CA ALA A 168 16.75 20.06 -20.46
C ALA A 168 17.03 20.68 -21.85
N LYS A 169 16.51 20.02 -22.89
CA LYS A 169 16.56 20.47 -24.28
C LYS A 169 15.16 20.85 -24.75
N ALA A 170 15.08 21.58 -25.86
CA ALA A 170 13.80 22.00 -26.45
C ALA A 170 12.83 20.83 -26.74
N SER A 171 13.34 19.62 -26.98
CA SER A 171 12.54 18.41 -27.21
C SER A 171 11.87 17.85 -25.96
N ASP A 172 12.28 18.32 -24.79
CA ASP A 172 11.92 17.69 -23.51
C ASP A 172 10.76 18.44 -22.83
N PHE A 173 10.23 19.49 -23.47
CA PHE A 173 9.15 20.31 -22.93
C PHE A 173 7.78 19.65 -23.12
N ALA A 174 6.98 19.72 -22.06
CA ALA A 174 5.60 19.27 -22.07
C ALA A 174 4.75 20.07 -23.06
N LYS A 175 3.65 19.47 -23.52
CA LYS A 175 2.56 20.24 -24.13
C LYS A 175 1.79 20.94 -23.01
N GLU A 176 1.33 22.16 -23.25
CA GLU A 176 0.52 22.89 -22.27
C GLU A 176 -0.74 22.09 -21.90
N ASN A 177 -1.07 22.04 -20.61
CA ASN A 177 -2.19 21.26 -20.05
C ASN A 177 -2.12 19.75 -20.31
N SER A 178 -0.92 19.19 -20.53
CA SER A 178 -0.76 17.75 -20.67
C SER A 178 -0.91 17.03 -19.33
N GLU A 179 -1.62 15.90 -19.37
CA GLU A 179 -1.69 14.92 -18.30
C GLU A 179 -1.00 13.64 -18.76
N VAL A 180 -0.01 13.17 -18.01
CA VAL A 180 0.70 11.92 -18.29
C VAL A 180 0.69 11.05 -17.05
N TYR A 181 0.19 9.84 -17.23
CA TYR A 181 0.16 8.81 -16.21
C TYR A 181 1.32 7.84 -16.44
N THR A 182 2.17 7.68 -15.43
CA THR A 182 3.30 6.74 -15.44
C THR A 182 2.97 5.43 -14.76
N GLN A 183 1.86 5.40 -14.03
CA GLN A 183 1.23 4.19 -13.52
C GLN A 183 -0.25 4.24 -13.93
N PRO A 184 -0.90 3.08 -14.11
CA PRO A 184 -2.32 3.04 -14.42
C PRO A 184 -3.11 3.86 -13.39
N VAL A 185 -4.03 4.70 -13.88
CA VAL A 185 -4.88 5.51 -13.02
C VAL A 185 -5.80 4.54 -12.29
N THR A 186 -5.55 4.38 -11.00
CA THR A 186 -6.44 3.71 -10.07
C THR A 186 -7.84 4.30 -10.29
N LEU A 187 -8.86 3.45 -10.50
CA LEU A 187 -10.27 3.74 -10.87
C LEU A 187 -11.05 4.63 -9.86
N GLN A 188 -10.40 5.58 -9.20
CA GLN A 188 -10.90 6.28 -8.03
C GLN A 188 -11.53 7.65 -8.29
N GLN A 189 -11.63 8.10 -9.54
CA GLN A 189 -12.54 9.20 -9.87
C GLN A 189 -13.72 8.64 -10.68
N GLU A 190 -14.92 8.73 -10.09
CA GLU A 190 -16.24 8.49 -10.69
C GLU A 190 -16.81 7.06 -10.72
N ILE A 191 -16.37 6.14 -9.83
CA ILE A 191 -17.07 4.87 -9.64
C ILE A 191 -17.63 4.74 -8.21
N GLU A 192 -18.95 4.84 -8.09
CA GLU A 192 -19.65 4.59 -6.83
C GLU A 192 -19.52 3.12 -6.42
N ASN A 193 -19.38 2.87 -5.12
CA ASN A 193 -19.26 1.54 -4.48
C ASN A 193 -17.95 0.76 -4.75
N LEU A 194 -16.93 1.37 -5.37
CA LEU A 194 -15.63 0.71 -5.52
C LEU A 194 -14.98 0.36 -4.17
N PRO A 195 -14.91 1.25 -3.15
CA PRO A 195 -14.33 0.89 -1.85
C PRO A 195 -15.06 -0.27 -1.16
N GLU A 196 -16.40 -0.29 -1.24
CA GLU A 196 -17.22 -1.38 -0.72
C GLU A 196 -16.96 -2.70 -1.44
N PHE A 197 -16.81 -2.66 -2.77
CA PHE A 197 -16.47 -3.84 -3.55
C PHE A 197 -15.03 -4.30 -3.31
N SER A 198 -14.05 -3.41 -3.19
CA SER A 198 -12.67 -3.75 -2.85
C SER A 198 -12.59 -4.47 -1.50
N LYS A 199 -13.35 -4.00 -0.50
CA LYS A 199 -13.47 -4.68 0.79
C LYS A 199 -14.08 -6.07 0.65
N TYR A 200 -15.15 -6.20 -0.15
CA TYR A 200 -15.78 -7.49 -0.42
C TYR A 200 -14.81 -8.48 -1.10
N TYR A 201 -14.13 -8.01 -2.16
CA TYR A 201 -13.13 -8.76 -2.89
C TYR A 201 -11.99 -9.23 -1.98
N ALA A 202 -11.40 -8.31 -1.20
CA ALA A 202 -10.32 -8.63 -0.28
C ALA A 202 -10.73 -9.68 0.76
N ASN A 203 -11.92 -9.53 1.37
CA ASN A 203 -12.41 -10.52 2.34
C ASN A 203 -12.59 -11.90 1.71
N LYS A 204 -13.04 -11.97 0.46
CA LYS A 204 -13.20 -13.24 -0.26
C LYS A 204 -11.86 -13.90 -0.63
N GLU A 205 -10.87 -13.12 -1.01
CA GLU A 205 -9.54 -13.65 -1.32
C GLU A 205 -8.71 -13.97 -0.05
N LEU A 206 -9.06 -13.39 1.10
CA LEU A 206 -8.47 -13.74 2.39
C LEU A 206 -8.94 -15.11 2.91
N GLU A 207 -10.18 -15.52 2.62
CA GLU A 207 -10.72 -16.83 3.03
C GLU A 207 -9.82 -17.97 2.51
N GLY A 208 -9.32 -18.81 3.43
CA GLY A 208 -8.44 -19.95 3.14
C GLY A 208 -6.95 -19.62 3.03
N LYS A 209 -6.54 -18.34 3.09
CA LYS A 209 -5.12 -17.97 3.17
C LYS A 209 -4.55 -18.31 4.55
N ASN A 210 -3.26 -18.62 4.60
CA ASN A 210 -2.57 -18.89 5.85
C ASN A 210 -1.93 -17.62 6.41
N VAL A 211 -2.18 -17.26 7.68
CA VAL A 211 -1.67 -16.01 8.25
C VAL A 211 -0.15 -15.95 8.40
N ILE A 212 0.54 -17.09 8.28
CA ILE A 212 2.00 -17.19 8.35
C ILE A 212 2.57 -17.23 6.93
N TYR A 213 2.21 -18.26 6.15
CA TYR A 213 2.81 -18.49 4.85
C TYR A 213 2.40 -17.46 3.79
N ASP A 214 1.19 -16.93 3.88
CA ASP A 214 0.67 -15.93 2.93
C ASP A 214 0.75 -14.51 3.50
N LYS A 215 1.56 -14.25 4.54
CA LYS A 215 1.58 -12.97 5.26
C LYS A 215 1.63 -11.73 4.35
N SER A 216 2.54 -11.71 3.38
CA SER A 216 2.66 -10.57 2.46
C SER A 216 1.42 -10.38 1.59
N GLU A 217 0.78 -11.47 1.19
CA GLU A 217 -0.48 -11.42 0.43
C GLU A 217 -1.64 -10.99 1.32
N VAL A 218 -1.70 -11.47 2.57
CA VAL A 218 -2.68 -11.03 3.58
C VAL A 218 -2.56 -9.52 3.81
N GLU A 219 -1.37 -9.00 4.09
CA GLU A 219 -1.12 -7.58 4.27
C GLU A 219 -1.56 -6.78 3.03
N HIS A 220 -1.22 -7.26 1.85
CA HIS A 220 -1.62 -6.65 0.59
C HIS A 220 -3.15 -6.61 0.41
N LEU A 221 -3.84 -7.72 0.64
CA LEU A 221 -5.30 -7.81 0.54
C LEU A 221 -6.00 -6.87 1.54
N LEU A 222 -5.45 -6.73 2.75
CA LEU A 222 -5.93 -5.74 3.71
C LEU A 222 -5.80 -4.32 3.17
N GLN A 223 -4.69 -3.97 2.52
CA GLN A 223 -4.55 -2.66 1.89
C GLN A 223 -5.56 -2.45 0.77
N VAL A 224 -5.73 -3.43 -0.14
CA VAL A 224 -6.74 -3.38 -1.22
C VAL A 224 -8.14 -3.14 -0.65
N GLY A 225 -8.51 -3.88 0.40
CA GLY A 225 -9.86 -3.84 0.95
C GLY A 225 -10.16 -2.65 1.85
N TYR A 226 -9.16 -2.14 2.57
CA TYR A 226 -9.41 -1.26 3.72
C TYR A 226 -8.69 0.09 3.68
N SER A 227 -7.62 0.25 2.89
CA SER A 227 -6.80 1.49 2.91
C SER A 227 -7.52 2.74 2.41
N ASP A 228 -8.51 2.58 1.52
CA ASP A 228 -9.29 3.66 0.92
C ASP A 228 -10.66 3.87 1.60
N LEU A 229 -10.93 3.16 2.69
CA LEU A 229 -12.19 3.33 3.40
C LEU A 229 -12.22 4.69 4.12
N PRO A 230 -13.31 5.47 3.98
CA PRO A 230 -13.38 6.85 4.49
C PRO A 230 -13.55 6.93 6.01
N LYS A 231 -13.81 5.80 6.66
CA LYS A 231 -13.92 5.67 8.11
C LYS A 231 -12.94 4.61 8.58
N GLU A 232 -12.49 4.75 9.82
CA GLU A 232 -11.74 3.72 10.50
C GLU A 232 -12.65 2.52 10.79
N HIS A 233 -12.18 1.33 10.43
CA HIS A 233 -12.84 0.05 10.62
C HIS A 233 -11.95 -0.80 11.52
N ASN A 234 -12.37 -1.00 12.77
CA ASN A 234 -11.72 -1.96 13.66
C ASN A 234 -12.29 -3.35 13.36
N CYS A 235 -11.41 -4.28 13.02
CA CYS A 235 -11.76 -5.59 12.47
C CYS A 235 -10.95 -6.71 13.13
N ALA A 236 -11.40 -7.94 12.94
CA ALA A 236 -10.68 -9.16 13.30
C ALA A 236 -10.63 -10.11 12.11
N ILE A 237 -9.43 -10.55 11.74
CA ILE A 237 -9.24 -11.76 10.95
C ILE A 237 -9.29 -12.92 11.93
N LYS A 238 -10.18 -13.89 11.69
CA LYS A 238 -10.24 -15.13 12.48
C LYS A 238 -9.64 -16.26 11.67
N TYR A 239 -8.82 -17.08 12.33
CA TYR A 239 -8.19 -18.24 11.71
C TYR A 239 -8.41 -19.48 12.59
N ASP A 240 -8.27 -20.66 12.00
CA ASP A 240 -8.39 -21.96 12.68
C ASP A 240 -7.08 -22.41 13.35
N GLN A 241 -7.02 -23.61 13.92
CA GLN A 241 -5.79 -24.10 14.58
C GLN A 241 -4.60 -24.28 13.61
N ASP A 242 -4.88 -24.38 12.31
CA ASP A 242 -3.88 -24.54 11.25
C ASP A 242 -3.51 -23.17 10.63
N TYR A 243 -3.90 -22.07 11.29
CA TYR A 243 -3.63 -20.70 10.88
C TYR A 243 -4.27 -20.28 9.55
N ASN A 244 -5.27 -21.04 9.08
CA ASN A 244 -6.03 -20.71 7.88
C ASN A 244 -7.16 -19.75 8.21
N ILE A 245 -7.21 -18.63 7.51
CA ILE A 245 -8.22 -17.58 7.68
C ILE A 245 -9.60 -18.14 7.33
N GLN A 246 -10.53 -18.00 8.27
CA GLN A 246 -11.92 -18.42 8.13
C GLN A 246 -12.82 -17.26 7.69
N GLU A 247 -12.62 -16.08 8.30
CA GLU A 247 -13.42 -14.89 8.00
C GLU A 247 -12.75 -13.60 8.49
N VAL A 248 -13.23 -12.47 7.96
CA VAL A 248 -12.92 -11.13 8.46
C VAL A 248 -14.19 -10.50 9.01
N GLU A 249 -14.19 -10.16 10.30
CA GLU A 249 -15.32 -9.53 10.98
C GLU A 249 -15.05 -8.05 11.26
N VAL A 250 -16.00 -7.18 10.92
CA VAL A 250 -15.97 -5.77 11.34
C VAL A 250 -16.53 -5.64 12.74
N LEU A 251 -15.69 -5.26 13.69
CA LEU A 251 -16.05 -5.11 15.11
C LEU A 251 -16.68 -3.73 15.39
N SER A 252 -16.15 -2.67 14.76
CA SER A 252 -16.71 -1.31 14.86
C SER A 252 -16.26 -0.41 13.70
N ILE A 253 -17.04 0.66 13.44
CA ILE A 253 -16.78 1.65 12.38
C ILE A 253 -16.89 3.07 12.96
N GLY A 254 -15.93 3.94 12.65
CA GLY A 254 -15.88 5.35 13.04
C GLY A 254 -14.75 5.67 14.00
N LEU A 255 -14.71 6.91 14.52
CA LEU A 255 -13.72 7.31 15.53
C LEU A 255 -13.70 6.25 16.62
N VAL A 256 -12.53 5.63 16.80
CA VAL A 256 -12.24 4.70 17.88
C VAL A 256 -12.29 5.47 19.19
N ASN A 257 -13.51 5.83 19.62
CA ASN A 257 -13.74 6.25 20.98
C ASN A 257 -13.48 5.01 21.84
N ILE A 258 -12.58 5.18 22.81
CA ILE A 258 -12.09 4.29 23.87
C ILE A 258 -13.09 3.22 24.39
N SER A 259 -14.41 3.40 24.22
CA SER A 259 -15.45 2.44 24.62
C SER A 259 -15.80 1.35 23.59
N LEU A 260 -15.56 1.54 22.28
CA LEU A 260 -16.01 0.62 21.22
C LEU A 260 -14.94 -0.40 20.76
N SER A 261 -13.67 -0.17 21.10
CA SER A 261 -12.54 -1.07 20.83
C SER A 261 -11.97 -1.68 22.12
N SER A 262 -12.79 -1.77 23.17
CA SER A 262 -12.31 -2.35 24.43
C SER A 262 -11.96 -3.84 24.22
N PRO A 263 -10.93 -4.36 24.91
CA PRO A 263 -10.60 -5.78 24.86
C PRO A 263 -11.81 -6.69 25.11
N ALA A 264 -12.72 -6.29 25.99
CA ALA A 264 -13.93 -7.08 26.29
C ALA A 264 -14.89 -7.24 25.10
N VAL A 265 -14.86 -6.34 24.12
CA VAL A 265 -15.63 -6.46 22.86
C VAL A 265 -14.86 -7.32 21.87
N ASN A 266 -13.59 -6.97 21.63
CA ASN A 266 -12.76 -7.64 20.64
C ASN A 266 -12.54 -9.13 20.95
N VAL A 267 -12.36 -9.48 22.23
CA VAL A 267 -12.07 -10.87 22.62
C VAL A 267 -13.32 -11.76 22.47
N LYS A 268 -14.55 -11.22 22.59
CA LYS A 268 -15.77 -12.05 22.59
C LYS A 268 -16.01 -12.80 21.29
N ASN A 269 -15.56 -12.23 20.18
CA ASN A 269 -15.88 -12.74 18.84
C ASN A 269 -14.81 -13.70 18.29
N VAL A 270 -13.74 -13.96 19.05
CA VAL A 270 -12.60 -14.80 18.61
C VAL A 270 -12.75 -16.26 19.09
N PRO A 271 -12.29 -17.27 18.34
CA PRO A 271 -12.26 -18.65 18.82
C PRO A 271 -11.41 -18.84 20.09
N GLN A 272 -11.58 -19.98 20.76
CA GLN A 272 -10.66 -20.40 21.83
C GLN A 272 -9.30 -20.76 21.21
N LYS A 273 -8.20 -20.62 21.96
CA LYS A 273 -6.84 -20.83 21.43
C LYS A 273 -6.64 -22.21 20.79
N ASP A 274 -7.24 -23.25 21.34
CA ASP A 274 -7.20 -24.62 20.81
C ASP A 274 -8.01 -24.82 19.53
N LYS A 275 -8.75 -23.81 19.08
CA LYS A 275 -9.60 -23.82 17.89
C LYS A 275 -9.19 -22.73 16.89
N GLY A 276 -8.06 -22.07 17.13
CA GLY A 276 -7.54 -20.96 16.35
C GLY A 276 -7.45 -19.65 17.14
N GLY A 277 -7.43 -18.53 16.42
CA GLY A 277 -7.18 -17.23 17.04
C GLY A 277 -7.63 -16.07 16.17
N ALA A 278 -7.04 -14.90 16.42
CA ALA A 278 -7.29 -13.73 15.59
C ALA A 278 -6.07 -12.82 15.40
N ILE A 279 -6.13 -12.05 14.32
CA ILE A 279 -5.37 -10.82 14.13
C ILE A 279 -6.36 -9.67 14.19
N LEU A 280 -6.10 -8.68 15.04
CA LEU A 280 -6.89 -7.44 15.03
C LEU A 280 -6.30 -6.48 14.00
N PHE A 281 -7.13 -5.67 13.37
CA PHE A 281 -6.60 -4.59 12.54
C PHE A 281 -7.55 -3.39 12.47
N HIS A 282 -6.99 -2.23 12.15
CA HIS A 282 -7.77 -1.06 11.79
C HIS A 282 -7.11 -0.29 10.66
N ASN A 283 -7.92 0.36 9.81
CA ASN A 283 -7.41 1.24 8.76
C ASN A 283 -7.34 2.69 9.23
N HIS A 284 -6.31 3.42 8.79
CA HIS A 284 -6.25 4.87 8.97
C HIS A 284 -6.76 5.57 7.72
N PRO A 285 -7.88 6.33 7.76
CA PRO A 285 -8.38 7.06 6.60
C PRO A 285 -7.40 8.10 6.05
N SER A 286 -6.44 8.53 6.87
CA SER A 286 -5.31 9.39 6.45
C SER A 286 -4.37 8.70 5.47
N GLY A 287 -4.41 7.36 5.38
CA GLY A 287 -3.55 6.54 4.56
C GLY A 287 -2.16 6.27 5.15
N HIS A 288 -1.82 6.79 6.32
CA HIS A 288 -0.54 6.51 6.99
C HIS A 288 -0.67 5.34 7.95
N SER A 289 0.19 4.32 7.84
CA SER A 289 0.14 3.13 8.71
C SER A 289 0.73 3.34 10.12
N LYS A 290 1.21 4.54 10.47
CA LYS A 290 1.94 4.75 11.72
C LYS A 290 0.96 4.77 12.91
N PRO A 291 1.10 3.90 13.92
CA PRO A 291 0.20 3.90 15.06
C PRO A 291 0.33 5.17 15.90
N SER A 292 -0.79 5.63 16.44
CA SER A 292 -0.88 6.63 17.49
C SER A 292 -0.48 6.04 18.86
N GLY A 293 -0.30 6.91 19.86
CA GLY A 293 -0.10 6.44 21.24
C GLY A 293 -1.27 5.62 21.77
N GLU A 294 -2.50 5.97 21.35
CA GLU A 294 -3.71 5.25 21.72
C GLU A 294 -3.75 3.85 21.09
N ASP A 295 -3.33 3.71 19.82
CA ASP A 295 -3.25 2.42 19.14
C ASP A 295 -2.29 1.48 19.86
N ILE A 296 -1.14 2.00 20.32
CA ILE A 296 -0.15 1.25 21.08
C ILE A 296 -0.73 0.75 22.41
N GLU A 297 -1.35 1.64 23.18
CA GLU A 297 -1.95 1.29 24.47
C GLU A 297 -3.12 0.30 24.30
N ASN A 298 -3.93 0.49 23.26
CA ASN A 298 -5.07 -0.36 22.98
C ASN A 298 -4.61 -1.76 22.54
N SER A 299 -3.64 -1.86 21.64
CA SER A 299 -3.09 -3.13 21.17
C SER A 299 -2.49 -3.95 22.31
N ALA A 300 -1.75 -3.30 23.21
CA ALA A 300 -1.20 -3.96 24.41
C ALA A 300 -2.30 -4.44 25.37
N ARG A 301 -3.38 -3.65 25.56
CA ARG A 301 -4.53 -4.07 26.39
C ARG A 301 -5.31 -5.22 25.75
N ASN A 302 -5.47 -5.23 24.43
CA ASN A 302 -6.10 -6.33 23.71
C ASN A 302 -5.31 -7.62 23.95
N TYR A 303 -4.00 -7.59 23.78
CA TYR A 303 -3.16 -8.76 24.05
C TYR A 303 -3.37 -9.36 25.44
N VAL A 304 -3.37 -8.51 26.47
CA VAL A 304 -3.63 -8.95 27.85
C VAL A 304 -5.05 -9.55 27.97
N GLY A 305 -6.06 -8.92 27.36
CA GLY A 305 -7.44 -9.40 27.38
C GLY A 305 -7.63 -10.77 26.71
N PHE A 306 -6.99 -10.98 25.56
CA PHE A 306 -7.00 -12.27 24.86
C PHE A 306 -6.34 -13.36 25.70
N LYS A 307 -5.16 -13.07 26.26
CA LYS A 307 -4.45 -13.99 27.15
C LYS A 307 -5.26 -14.36 28.40
N MET A 308 -5.96 -13.39 29.00
CA MET A 308 -6.81 -13.63 30.18
C MET A 308 -7.99 -14.56 29.89
N LEU A 309 -8.42 -14.65 28.64
CA LEU A 309 -9.57 -15.45 28.20
C LEU A 309 -9.15 -16.69 27.40
N ASP A 310 -7.87 -17.07 27.47
CA ASP A 310 -7.28 -18.21 26.78
C ASP A 310 -7.54 -18.21 25.26
N LYS A 311 -7.44 -17.01 24.67
CA LYS A 311 -7.53 -16.80 23.23
C LYS A 311 -6.19 -16.32 22.69
N GLU A 312 -5.94 -16.65 21.43
CA GLU A 312 -4.75 -16.18 20.75
C GLU A 312 -5.00 -14.87 20.00
N LEU A 313 -4.13 -13.89 20.27
CA LEU A 313 -3.97 -12.69 19.46
C LEU A 313 -2.60 -12.77 18.80
N PHE A 314 -2.58 -13.12 17.51
CA PHE A 314 -1.37 -13.37 16.74
C PHE A 314 -0.63 -12.08 16.42
N ASP A 315 -1.38 -11.03 16.05
CA ASP A 315 -0.85 -9.70 15.78
C ASP A 315 -1.94 -8.64 15.91
N VAL A 316 -1.53 -7.38 15.84
CA VAL A 316 -2.39 -6.24 15.57
C VAL A 316 -1.82 -5.48 14.38
N TYR A 317 -2.67 -5.11 13.42
CA TYR A 317 -2.27 -4.38 12.22
C TYR A 317 -2.86 -2.96 12.17
N VAL A 318 -2.08 -2.04 11.62
CA VAL A 318 -2.57 -0.73 11.14
C VAL A 318 -2.45 -0.69 9.63
N VAL A 319 -3.58 -0.59 8.95
CA VAL A 319 -3.65 -0.62 7.48
C VAL A 319 -3.61 0.82 6.95
N GLY A 320 -2.50 1.17 6.29
CA GLY A 320 -2.34 2.40 5.52
C GLY A 320 -2.33 2.14 4.01
N LYS A 321 -2.32 3.21 3.23
CA LYS A 321 -2.06 3.17 1.78
C LYS A 321 -0.59 2.89 1.49
N ASP A 322 0.29 3.23 2.42
CA ASP A 322 1.73 3.04 2.27
C ASP A 322 2.17 1.62 2.57
N LYS A 323 1.75 1.07 3.70
CA LYS A 323 2.02 -0.30 4.12
C LYS A 323 1.01 -0.75 5.17
N VAL A 324 1.12 -2.01 5.58
CA VAL A 324 0.55 -2.49 6.85
C VAL A 324 1.63 -2.41 7.91
N TYR A 325 1.32 -1.84 9.07
CA TYR A 325 2.18 -1.86 10.24
C TYR A 325 1.83 -3.05 11.12
N SER A 326 2.81 -3.89 11.44
CA SER A 326 2.65 -5.04 12.33
C SER A 326 3.13 -4.71 13.74
N PHE A 327 2.28 -4.86 14.75
CA PHE A 327 2.71 -4.65 16.13
C PHE A 327 3.72 -5.70 16.59
N ALA A 328 3.62 -6.95 16.12
CA ALA A 328 4.62 -7.97 16.42
C ALA A 328 6.00 -7.65 15.80
N ASN A 329 6.03 -7.12 14.57
CA ASN A 329 7.27 -6.95 13.80
C ASN A 329 7.87 -5.54 13.89
N ASP A 330 7.04 -4.50 13.75
CA ASP A 330 7.43 -3.09 13.76
C ASP A 330 7.24 -2.42 15.13
N GLY A 331 6.57 -3.10 16.06
CA GLY A 331 6.29 -2.62 17.41
C GLY A 331 7.54 -2.23 18.17
N TYR A 332 7.42 -1.26 19.08
CA TYR A 332 8.51 -0.90 19.98
C TYR A 332 8.99 -2.14 20.75
N SER A 333 10.24 -2.55 20.51
CA SER A 333 10.86 -3.76 21.07
C SER A 333 10.87 -3.85 22.61
N LEU A 334 10.64 -2.73 23.29
CA LEU A 334 10.52 -2.64 24.74
C LEU A 334 9.13 -3.00 25.28
N ASN A 335 8.10 -3.09 24.44
CA ASN A 335 6.77 -3.50 24.86
C ASN A 335 6.67 -5.03 24.94
N LYS A 336 6.42 -5.55 26.14
CA LYS A 336 6.37 -7.00 26.42
C LYS A 336 5.27 -7.72 25.65
N ALA A 337 4.12 -7.07 25.40
CA ALA A 337 3.02 -7.68 24.66
C ALA A 337 3.43 -7.97 23.21
N PHE A 338 4.00 -6.97 22.55
CA PHE A 338 4.42 -7.05 21.16
C PHE A 338 5.58 -8.01 20.96
N LYS A 339 6.55 -7.99 21.88
CA LYS A 339 7.63 -8.98 21.90
C LYS A 339 7.09 -10.40 22.03
N GLN A 340 6.08 -10.61 22.86
CA GLN A 340 5.48 -11.93 23.02
C GLN A 340 4.67 -12.35 21.79
N MET A 341 3.94 -11.44 21.14
CA MET A 341 3.33 -11.73 19.83
C MET A 341 4.40 -12.22 18.85
N LYS A 342 5.51 -11.50 18.73
CA LYS A 342 6.61 -11.88 17.83
C LYS A 342 7.18 -13.26 18.14
N ILE A 343 7.41 -13.56 19.42
CA ILE A 343 7.89 -14.88 19.86
C ILE A 343 6.89 -15.96 19.47
N ASN A 344 5.59 -15.73 19.71
CA ASN A 344 4.56 -16.70 19.33
C ASN A 344 4.56 -16.94 17.81
N GLN A 345 4.75 -15.90 16.97
CA GLN A 345 4.84 -16.07 15.52
C GLN A 345 6.01 -16.99 15.14
N TYR A 346 7.19 -16.79 15.72
CA TYR A 346 8.35 -17.65 15.48
C TYR A 346 8.16 -19.08 15.97
N GLU A 347 7.59 -19.28 17.16
CA GLU A 347 7.35 -20.62 17.72
C GLU A 347 6.40 -21.44 16.84
N VAL A 348 5.37 -20.80 16.27
CA VAL A 348 4.42 -21.46 15.38
C VAL A 348 5.05 -21.75 14.03
N GLU A 349 5.80 -20.81 13.47
CA GLU A 349 6.51 -21.01 12.20
C GLU A 349 7.51 -22.19 12.30
N GLU A 350 8.24 -22.30 13.41
CA GLU A 350 9.13 -23.44 13.68
C GLU A 350 8.34 -24.76 13.76
N GLN A 351 7.23 -24.79 14.50
CA GLN A 351 6.38 -25.97 14.63
C GLN A 351 5.81 -26.45 13.29
N LEU A 352 5.24 -25.54 12.50
CA LEU A 352 4.65 -25.91 11.21
C LEU A 352 5.73 -26.37 10.21
N ASN A 353 6.92 -25.76 10.25
CA ASN A 353 8.04 -26.22 9.43
C ASN A 353 8.52 -27.62 9.84
N GLU A 354 8.57 -27.92 11.14
CA GLU A 354 8.89 -29.27 11.62
C GLU A 354 7.84 -30.30 11.20
N GLU A 355 6.54 -29.98 11.32
CA GLU A 355 5.43 -30.84 10.89
C GLU A 355 5.47 -31.11 9.39
N PHE A 356 5.67 -30.07 8.58
CA PHE A 356 5.83 -30.19 7.13
C PHE A 356 7.00 -31.10 6.75
N MET A 357 8.15 -30.92 7.40
CA MET A 357 9.34 -31.75 7.16
C MET A 357 9.11 -33.21 7.58
N GLN A 358 8.34 -33.46 8.64
CA GLN A 358 7.95 -34.81 9.05
C GLN A 358 7.01 -35.47 8.03
N GLU A 359 5.97 -34.77 7.57
CA GLU A 359 5.06 -35.28 6.53
C GLU A 359 5.80 -35.57 5.22
N PHE A 360 6.72 -34.69 4.82
CA PHE A 360 7.55 -34.92 3.64
C PHE A 360 8.48 -36.12 3.80
N THR A 361 9.09 -36.30 4.97
CA THR A 361 9.94 -37.46 5.29
C THR A 361 9.15 -38.77 5.33
N VAL A 362 7.90 -38.75 5.81
CA VAL A 362 7.02 -39.92 5.80
C VAL A 362 6.61 -40.27 4.36
N ASN A 363 6.21 -39.28 3.55
CA ASN A 363 5.82 -39.51 2.15
C ASN A 363 6.98 -39.99 1.27
N THR A 364 8.21 -39.54 1.52
CA THR A 364 9.41 -40.00 0.79
C THR A 364 9.82 -41.43 1.14
N ASN A 365 9.47 -41.93 2.33
CA ASN A 365 9.70 -43.34 2.70
C ASN A 365 8.70 -44.31 2.03
N GLU A 366 7.59 -43.82 1.47
CA GLU A 366 6.63 -44.62 0.68
C GLU A 366 7.00 -44.70 -0.82
N PHE A 367 7.96 -43.90 -1.28
CA PHE A 367 8.52 -44.00 -2.63
C PHE A 367 9.79 -44.87 -2.60
N GLU A 368 9.70 -46.12 -3.09
CA GLU A 368 10.89 -46.82 -3.58
C GLU A 368 11.46 -45.98 -4.74
N PHE A 369 12.56 -45.26 -4.46
CA PHE A 369 13.23 -44.44 -5.46
C PHE A 369 13.66 -45.31 -6.65
N SER A 370 12.94 -45.19 -7.78
CA SER A 370 13.49 -45.59 -9.07
C SER A 370 14.48 -44.51 -9.50
N ASP A 371 15.75 -44.90 -9.50
CA ASP A 371 16.97 -44.17 -9.82
C ASP A 371 16.86 -43.39 -11.16
N SER A 372 16.20 -42.24 -11.14
CA SER A 372 16.00 -41.39 -12.31
C SER A 372 16.36 -39.94 -11.98
N THR A 373 17.12 -39.36 -12.90
CA THR A 373 17.83 -38.09 -12.78
C THR A 373 16.94 -36.86 -12.57
N GLU A 374 15.62 -36.99 -12.73
CA GLU A 374 14.64 -35.91 -12.50
C GLU A 374 14.52 -35.51 -11.01
N ASN A 375 14.75 -36.44 -10.07
CA ASN A 375 14.65 -36.12 -8.63
C ASN A 375 15.80 -35.24 -8.13
N TYR A 376 16.98 -35.32 -8.75
CA TYR A 376 18.12 -34.46 -8.42
C TYR A 376 17.92 -33.01 -8.88
N GLU A 377 17.19 -32.78 -9.97
CA GLU A 377 16.88 -31.43 -10.45
C GLU A 377 15.85 -30.74 -9.54
N GLN A 378 14.88 -31.47 -8.99
CA GLN A 378 13.94 -30.92 -7.99
C GLN A 378 14.60 -30.64 -6.64
N MET A 379 15.47 -31.52 -6.15
CA MET A 379 16.29 -31.26 -4.95
C MET A 379 17.20 -30.04 -5.13
N ALA A 380 17.84 -29.90 -6.30
CA ALA A 380 18.69 -28.74 -6.60
C ALA A 380 17.88 -27.44 -6.73
N LEU A 381 16.63 -27.49 -7.20
CA LEU A 381 15.74 -26.32 -7.22
C LEU A 381 15.33 -25.89 -5.80
N PHE A 382 15.05 -26.87 -4.93
CA PHE A 382 14.66 -26.65 -3.54
C PHE A 382 15.83 -26.12 -2.69
N GLU A 383 17.03 -26.71 -2.81
CA GLU A 383 18.25 -26.19 -2.17
C GLU A 383 18.56 -24.76 -2.61
N LYS A 384 18.32 -24.44 -3.89
CA LYS A 384 18.51 -23.09 -4.43
C LYS A 384 17.46 -22.08 -3.95
N GLN A 385 16.23 -22.51 -3.69
CA GLN A 385 15.21 -21.69 -3.03
C GLN A 385 15.55 -21.45 -1.56
N MET A 386 16.02 -22.47 -0.84
CA MET A 386 16.44 -22.34 0.55
C MET A 386 17.67 -21.44 0.73
N GLN A 387 18.63 -21.48 -0.20
CA GLN A 387 19.85 -20.65 -0.12
C GLN A 387 19.57 -19.15 -0.33
N TYR A 388 18.50 -18.80 -1.04
CA TYR A 388 18.04 -17.41 -1.19
C TYR A 388 17.48 -16.82 0.12
N TYR A 389 17.02 -17.67 1.05
CA TYR A 389 16.51 -17.24 2.36
C TYR A 389 17.61 -17.05 3.42
N TYR A 390 18.81 -17.62 3.22
CA TYR A 390 19.90 -17.56 4.22
C TYR A 390 20.93 -16.45 3.98
N ASP A 391 20.98 -15.85 2.78
CA ASP A 391 22.04 -14.89 2.40
C ASP A 391 21.74 -13.41 2.73
N ASP A 392 20.53 -13.05 3.22
CA ASP A 392 20.17 -11.65 3.55
C ASP A 392 20.34 -11.27 5.04
N GLU A 393 20.87 -12.16 5.90
CA GLU A 393 21.07 -11.90 7.33
C GLU A 393 22.54 -11.83 7.78
N TYR A 394 23.54 -11.50 6.94
CA TYR A 394 24.88 -11.19 7.46
C TYR A 394 25.71 -10.23 6.59
N GLU A 395 25.34 -8.95 6.51
CA GLU A 395 26.33 -7.87 6.31
C GLU A 395 25.97 -6.60 7.10
N ILE A 396 26.47 -6.56 8.35
CA ILE A 396 26.93 -5.43 9.20
C ILE A 396 26.02 -4.21 9.40
#